data_AF-A0A1F9WU09-F1
#
_entry.id   AF-A0A1F9WU09-F1
#
_cell.length_a   1.000
_cell.length_b   1.000
_cell.length_c   1.000
_cell.angle_alpha   90.00
_cell.angle_beta   90.00
_cell.angle_gamma   90.00
#
_symmetry.space_group_name_H-M   'P 1'
#
loop_
_entity.id
_entity.type
_entity.pdbx_description
1 polymer ?
#
loop_
_entity_poly.entity_id
_entity_poly.type
_entity_poly.pdbx_seq_one_letter_code
_entity_poly.pdbx_strand_id
1 'polypeptide(L)'
;MDKRLCLALLLSLSAAGARAADFDELYAAPLPAPGSVLPEDRHAVTYSLRGLVTVYPDKTVLNTEYGRVFILELSKEEAAAYDDHIVELWGKAEASDDLDTIKVSSIKEYIPDPAAVIPPPRKGKFKPAKVLGEADGVLSVANMRWLGPEAQSHDFSWATATIHLGLLKEIYFVTKVQPPGIAGHSLLFYEFEDGGFIDSEGRKSKGFFLSVEAYAREGQSYSLLAGFKKTYNIIWLLTNFEDYAMQAAAFSDNWMNFYPLLADREGKLKMARDTVLLAAVNREDEWYHSTRNNCTNNLVTMINHSLPEDRRVKMWTIPHLIYNFYATTPPMVPGYLGRKGVLGPKAFTIDTGNYRDFLPPPAAR
;
A
#
# COMPACT_ATOMS: atom_id res chain seq x y z
N MET A 1 51.25 19.92 8.99
CA MET A 1 50.44 19.06 9.88
C MET A 1 49.00 19.35 9.54
N ASP A 2 48.41 18.45 8.76
CA ASP A 2 47.27 18.75 7.89
C ASP A 2 45.94 18.26 8.46
N LYS A 3 44.92 19.09 8.29
CA LYS A 3 43.54 18.91 8.76
C LYS A 3 42.87 17.80 7.96
N ARG A 4 42.59 16.65 8.58
CA ARG A 4 41.72 15.63 7.98
C ARG A 4 40.27 15.83 8.40
N LEU A 5 39.51 16.28 7.41
CA LEU A 5 38.05 16.37 7.31
C LEU A 5 37.36 15.10 7.82
N CYS A 6 36.55 15.21 8.87
CA CYS A 6 35.47 14.27 9.15
C CYS A 6 34.29 14.62 8.23
N LEU A 7 34.17 13.89 7.12
CA LEU A 7 32.98 13.93 6.27
C LEU A 7 31.92 13.01 6.90
N ALA A 8 31.01 13.60 7.67
CA ALA A 8 29.79 12.93 8.11
C ALA A 8 28.90 12.74 6.87
N LEU A 9 28.83 11.50 6.38
CA LEU A 9 27.93 11.11 5.31
C LEU A 9 26.51 11.02 5.88
N LEU A 10 25.77 12.13 5.84
CA LEU A 10 24.33 12.15 6.05
C LEU A 10 23.65 11.44 4.86
N LEU A 11 23.53 10.13 4.95
CA LEU A 11 22.65 9.34 4.09
C LEU A 11 21.20 9.72 4.43
N SER A 12 20.67 10.68 3.68
CA SER A 12 19.24 11.01 3.71
C SER A 12 18.44 9.83 3.15
N LEU A 13 17.91 9.00 4.05
CA LEU A 13 16.88 8.00 3.77
C LEU A 13 15.59 8.72 3.38
N SER A 14 15.55 9.24 2.16
CA SER A 14 14.33 9.83 1.63
C SER A 14 13.22 8.77 1.52
N ALA A 15 12.08 9.08 2.12
CA ALA A 15 10.83 8.36 1.95
C ALA A 15 10.52 8.22 0.45
N ALA A 16 10.02 7.07 0.02
CA ALA A 16 9.83 6.76 -1.39
C ALA A 16 8.45 7.29 -1.86
N GLY A 17 8.18 8.57 -1.58
CA GLY A 17 7.05 9.29 -2.16
C GLY A 17 7.52 10.18 -3.30
N ALA A 18 6.61 10.50 -4.22
CA ALA A 18 6.87 11.49 -5.28
C ALA A 18 7.30 12.82 -4.65
N ARG A 19 8.42 13.40 -5.11
CA ARG A 19 8.89 14.75 -4.74
C ARG A 19 8.29 15.80 -5.68
N ALA A 20 8.31 17.07 -5.30
CA ALA A 20 7.86 18.17 -6.16
C ALA A 20 8.48 18.11 -7.57
N ALA A 21 9.79 17.84 -7.68
CA ALA A 21 10.48 17.68 -8.96
C ALA A 21 9.95 16.51 -9.81
N ASP A 22 9.46 15.43 -9.20
CA ASP A 22 8.86 14.31 -9.93
C ASP A 22 7.53 14.75 -10.58
N PHE A 23 6.83 15.72 -9.98
CA PHE A 23 5.64 16.31 -10.57
C PHE A 23 5.98 17.34 -11.64
N ASP A 24 7.08 18.08 -11.53
CA ASP A 24 7.53 19.01 -12.57
C ASP A 24 7.87 18.25 -13.87
N GLU A 25 8.60 17.13 -13.77
CA GLU A 25 8.88 16.24 -14.90
C GLU A 25 7.59 15.64 -15.48
N LEU A 26 6.66 15.25 -14.61
CA LEU A 26 5.36 14.71 -15.01
C LEU A 26 4.48 15.75 -15.72
N TYR A 27 4.38 16.97 -15.20
CA TYR A 27 3.56 18.04 -15.78
C TYR A 27 4.18 18.60 -17.06
N ALA A 28 5.49 18.47 -17.24
CA ALA A 28 6.17 18.75 -18.50
C ALA A 28 6.02 17.61 -19.52
N ALA A 29 5.77 16.38 -19.07
CA ALA A 29 5.55 15.24 -19.96
C ALA A 29 4.16 15.33 -20.62
N PRO A 30 4.02 14.92 -21.89
CA PRO A 30 2.72 14.81 -22.54
C PRO A 30 1.95 13.64 -21.94
N LEU A 31 1.29 13.86 -20.81
CA LEU A 31 0.40 12.87 -20.22
C LEU A 31 -0.77 12.62 -21.20
N PRO A 32 -1.17 11.36 -21.40
CA PRO A 32 -2.35 11.07 -22.18
C PRO A 32 -3.54 11.78 -21.53
N ALA A 33 -4.21 12.65 -22.30
CA ALA A 33 -5.45 13.26 -21.87
C ALA A 33 -6.46 12.15 -21.52
N PRO A 34 -7.29 12.31 -20.48
CA PRO A 34 -8.30 11.32 -20.15
C PRO A 34 -9.21 11.14 -21.36
N GLY A 35 -9.17 9.96 -22.00
CA GLY A 35 -10.14 9.61 -23.03
C GLY A 35 -11.55 9.64 -22.45
N SER A 36 -12.52 10.07 -23.25
CA SER A 36 -13.95 10.10 -22.88
C SER A 36 -14.62 8.72 -22.93
N VAL A 37 -13.92 7.70 -23.43
CA VAL A 37 -14.43 6.34 -23.61
C VAL A 37 -14.04 5.48 -22.40
N LEU A 38 -15.03 4.81 -21.81
CA LEU A 38 -14.79 3.82 -20.76
C LEU A 38 -13.87 2.71 -21.32
N PRO A 39 -12.73 2.38 -20.69
CA PRO A 39 -11.96 1.22 -21.08
C PRO A 39 -12.80 -0.04 -20.82
N GLU A 40 -12.84 -0.94 -21.80
CA GLU A 40 -13.50 -2.25 -21.66
C GLU A 40 -12.81 -3.14 -20.62
N ASP A 41 -11.51 -2.91 -20.39
CA ASP A 41 -10.71 -3.65 -19.43
C ASP A 41 -10.88 -3.08 -18.00
N ARG A 42 -11.48 -3.87 -17.12
CA ARG A 42 -11.69 -3.52 -15.70
C ARG A 42 -10.53 -3.91 -14.79
N HIS A 43 -9.47 -4.51 -15.32
CA HIS A 43 -8.41 -5.06 -14.49
C HIS A 43 -7.36 -4.00 -14.11
N ALA A 44 -7.27 -3.70 -12.81
CA ALA A 44 -6.37 -2.69 -12.27
C ALA A 44 -4.99 -3.23 -11.90
N VAL A 45 -4.89 -4.52 -11.56
CA VAL A 45 -3.67 -5.13 -10.99
C VAL A 45 -3.01 -6.04 -12.03
N THR A 46 -1.71 -5.89 -12.23
CA THR A 46 -0.92 -6.73 -13.13
C THR A 46 0.00 -7.63 -12.32
N TYR A 47 0.06 -8.90 -12.70
CA TYR A 47 0.89 -9.92 -12.09
C TYR A 47 1.89 -10.51 -13.11
N SER A 48 3.04 -10.97 -12.60
CA SER A 48 3.96 -11.86 -13.30
C SER A 48 4.19 -13.09 -12.42
N LEU A 49 3.49 -14.18 -12.70
CA LEU A 49 3.47 -15.36 -11.83
C LEU A 49 4.27 -16.51 -12.41
N ARG A 50 4.74 -17.38 -11.53
CA ARG A 50 5.33 -18.68 -11.86
C ARG A 50 4.70 -19.77 -11.00
N GLY A 51 4.49 -20.93 -11.58
CA GLY A 51 3.89 -22.05 -10.87
C GLY A 51 3.55 -23.23 -11.74
N LEU A 52 3.02 -24.27 -11.11
CA LEU A 52 2.49 -25.46 -11.78
C LEU A 52 1.03 -25.23 -12.15
N VAL A 53 0.68 -25.41 -13.41
CA VAL A 53 -0.71 -25.41 -13.86
C VAL A 53 -1.31 -26.78 -13.63
N THR A 54 -2.53 -26.80 -13.10
CA THR A 54 -3.33 -28.03 -12.93
C THR A 54 -4.75 -27.78 -13.43
N VAL A 55 -5.21 -28.62 -14.34
CA VAL A 55 -6.55 -28.54 -14.92
C VAL A 55 -7.50 -29.49 -14.19
N TYR A 56 -8.57 -28.92 -13.64
CA TYR A 56 -9.70 -29.66 -13.07
C TYR A 56 -10.91 -29.59 -14.02
N PRO A 57 -11.92 -30.47 -13.86
CA PRO A 57 -13.12 -30.44 -14.71
C PRO A 57 -13.85 -29.09 -14.74
N ASP A 58 -13.80 -28.33 -13.65
CA ASP A 58 -14.54 -27.08 -13.44
C ASP A 58 -13.67 -25.81 -13.42
N LYS A 59 -12.33 -25.95 -13.33
CA LYS A 59 -11.41 -24.81 -13.23
C LYS A 59 -9.99 -25.18 -13.59
N THR A 60 -9.20 -24.17 -13.98
CA THR A 60 -7.75 -24.29 -14.12
C THR A 60 -7.09 -23.49 -13.02
N VAL A 61 -6.07 -24.04 -12.37
CA VAL A 61 -5.36 -23.33 -11.30
C VAL A 61 -3.86 -23.25 -11.54
N LEU A 62 -3.22 -22.22 -11.00
CA LEU A 62 -1.78 -22.10 -10.85
C LEU A 62 -1.40 -22.27 -9.38
N ASN A 63 -0.53 -23.23 -9.09
CA ASN A 63 0.07 -23.40 -7.77
C ASN A 63 1.45 -22.74 -7.78
N THR A 64 1.62 -21.63 -7.04
CA THR A 64 2.91 -20.92 -6.98
C THR A 64 3.90 -21.60 -6.06
N GLU A 65 5.19 -21.27 -6.22
CA GLU A 65 6.27 -21.80 -5.39
C GLU A 65 6.14 -21.46 -3.89
N TYR A 66 5.44 -20.37 -3.57
CA TYR A 66 5.16 -19.92 -2.21
C TYR A 66 3.79 -20.37 -1.69
N GLY A 67 3.13 -21.30 -2.39
CA GLY A 67 1.91 -21.97 -1.92
C GLY A 67 0.62 -21.18 -2.11
N ARG A 68 0.63 -20.08 -2.89
CA ARG A 68 -0.61 -19.40 -3.28
C ARG A 68 -1.22 -20.12 -4.48
N VAL A 69 -2.54 -20.20 -4.51
CA VAL A 69 -3.28 -20.83 -5.61
C VAL A 69 -4.11 -19.76 -6.29
N PHE A 70 -4.00 -19.66 -7.61
CA PHE A 70 -4.80 -18.78 -8.43
C PHE A 70 -5.68 -19.59 -9.38
N ILE A 71 -6.94 -19.20 -9.53
CA ILE A 71 -7.81 -19.64 -10.61
C ILE A 71 -7.43 -18.86 -11.86
N LEU A 72 -7.10 -19.58 -12.93
CA LEU A 72 -6.73 -18.99 -14.21
C LEU A 72 -7.94 -18.95 -15.14
N GLU A 73 -8.24 -17.76 -15.66
CA GLU A 73 -9.17 -17.62 -16.78
C GLU A 73 -8.44 -17.92 -18.09
N LEU A 74 -8.59 -19.15 -18.58
CA LEU A 74 -8.01 -19.67 -19.82
C LEU A 74 -9.11 -20.34 -20.67
N SER A 75 -8.91 -20.41 -21.99
CA SER A 75 -9.70 -21.31 -22.82
C SER A 75 -9.42 -22.78 -22.47
N LYS A 76 -10.32 -23.69 -22.84
CA LYS A 76 -10.11 -25.13 -22.59
C LYS A 76 -8.89 -25.66 -23.33
N GLU A 77 -8.67 -25.15 -24.53
CA GLU A 77 -7.55 -25.51 -25.41
C GLU A 77 -6.22 -25.03 -24.81
N GLU A 78 -6.15 -23.78 -24.33
CA GLU A 78 -4.95 -23.27 -23.65
C GLU A 78 -4.69 -24.00 -22.34
N ALA A 79 -5.73 -24.26 -21.53
CA ALA A 79 -5.59 -24.98 -20.28
C ALA A 79 -5.00 -26.39 -20.51
N ALA A 80 -5.54 -27.14 -21.48
CA ALA A 80 -5.05 -28.47 -21.81
C ALA A 80 -3.60 -28.48 -22.34
N ALA A 81 -3.15 -27.40 -22.99
CA ALA A 81 -1.79 -27.30 -23.51
C ALA A 81 -0.72 -27.10 -22.42
N TYR A 82 -1.13 -26.66 -21.22
CA TYR A 82 -0.23 -26.39 -20.10
C TYR A 82 -0.53 -27.25 -18.86
N ASP A 83 -1.42 -28.24 -18.95
CA ASP A 83 -1.72 -29.12 -17.82
C ASP A 83 -0.47 -29.87 -17.36
N ASP A 84 -0.23 -29.89 -16.05
CA ASP A 84 0.98 -30.41 -15.40
C ASP A 84 2.31 -29.75 -15.83
N HIS A 85 2.28 -28.59 -16.49
CA HIS A 85 3.48 -27.85 -16.86
C HIS A 85 3.80 -26.75 -15.82
N ILE A 86 5.10 -26.54 -15.58
CA ILE A 86 5.56 -25.34 -14.88
C ILE A 86 5.60 -24.20 -15.88
N VAL A 87 4.90 -23.12 -15.58
CA VAL A 87 4.75 -21.98 -16.48
C VAL A 87 5.23 -20.68 -15.85
N GLU A 88 5.55 -19.72 -16.70
CA GLU A 88 5.55 -18.31 -16.33
C GLU A 88 4.45 -17.58 -17.11
N LEU A 89 3.67 -16.77 -16.42
CA LEU A 89 2.51 -16.10 -17.00
C LEU A 89 2.43 -14.63 -16.61
N TRP A 90 1.84 -13.86 -17.50
CA TRP A 90 1.36 -12.52 -17.21
C TRP A 90 -0.15 -12.53 -17.15
N GLY A 91 -0.70 -11.94 -16.10
CA GLY A 91 -2.13 -11.84 -15.96
C GLY A 91 -2.56 -10.59 -15.22
N LYS A 92 -3.86 -10.43 -15.08
CA LYS A 92 -4.46 -9.30 -14.37
C LYS A 92 -5.58 -9.75 -13.45
N ALA A 93 -5.72 -9.07 -12.32
CA ALA A 93 -6.89 -9.19 -11.43
C ALA A 93 -7.72 -7.91 -11.51
N GLU A 94 -9.01 -8.00 -11.18
CA GLU A 94 -9.91 -6.83 -11.23
C GLU A 94 -9.43 -5.74 -10.26
N ALA A 95 -9.14 -6.14 -9.02
CA ALA A 95 -8.69 -5.27 -7.94
C ALA A 95 -7.62 -5.96 -7.08
N SER A 96 -7.07 -5.26 -6.11
CA SER A 96 -5.96 -5.75 -5.26
C SER A 96 -6.38 -6.61 -4.08
N ASP A 97 -7.68 -6.59 -3.77
CA ASP A 97 -8.40 -7.48 -2.87
C ASP A 97 -8.98 -8.72 -3.59
N ASP A 98 -8.92 -8.76 -4.93
CA ASP A 98 -9.12 -9.98 -5.72
C ASP A 98 -7.82 -10.77 -5.74
N LEU A 99 -7.76 -11.77 -4.86
CA LEU A 99 -6.55 -12.54 -4.61
C LEU A 99 -6.51 -13.87 -5.33
N ASP A 100 -7.64 -14.30 -5.88
CA ASP A 100 -7.84 -15.68 -6.27
C ASP A 100 -7.92 -15.83 -7.79
N THR A 101 -8.45 -14.85 -8.53
CA THR A 101 -8.69 -14.99 -9.97
C THR A 101 -7.72 -14.16 -10.79
N ILE A 102 -7.18 -14.77 -11.85
CA ILE A 102 -6.26 -14.11 -12.78
C ILE A 102 -6.75 -14.31 -14.20
N LYS A 103 -7.06 -13.20 -14.87
CA LYS A 103 -7.23 -13.16 -16.31
C LYS A 103 -5.87 -13.26 -16.98
N VAL A 104 -5.61 -14.39 -17.64
CA VAL A 104 -4.31 -14.65 -18.28
C VAL A 104 -4.19 -13.82 -19.56
N SER A 105 -3.05 -13.16 -19.73
CA SER A 105 -2.72 -12.35 -20.90
C SER A 105 -1.58 -12.93 -21.74
N SER A 106 -0.68 -13.68 -21.09
CA SER A 106 0.26 -14.55 -21.77
C SER A 106 0.68 -15.66 -20.80
N ILE A 107 0.99 -16.82 -21.36
CA ILE A 107 1.45 -18.00 -20.63
C ILE A 107 2.45 -18.73 -21.54
N LYS A 108 3.50 -19.28 -20.94
CA LYS A 108 4.44 -20.18 -21.60
C LYS A 108 5.09 -21.07 -20.58
N GLU A 109 5.61 -22.20 -21.05
CA GLU A 109 6.42 -23.08 -20.22
C GLU A 109 7.63 -22.33 -19.67
N TYR A 110 7.88 -22.49 -18.37
CA TYR A 110 9.00 -21.86 -17.69
C TYR A 110 10.22 -22.76 -17.79
N ILE A 111 11.27 -22.22 -18.41
CA ILE A 111 12.58 -22.84 -18.45
C ILE A 111 13.50 -22.00 -17.57
N PRO A 112 14.00 -22.52 -16.43
CA PRO A 112 14.91 -21.80 -15.57
C PRO A 112 16.16 -21.36 -16.34
N ASP A 113 16.47 -20.07 -16.30
CA ASP A 113 17.73 -19.55 -16.81
C ASP A 113 18.75 -19.52 -15.65
N PRO A 114 19.76 -20.41 -15.64
CA PRO A 114 20.78 -20.43 -14.59
C PRO A 114 21.67 -19.18 -14.61
N ALA A 115 21.67 -18.41 -15.71
CA ALA A 115 22.39 -17.15 -15.84
C ALA A 115 21.53 -15.93 -15.48
N ALA A 116 20.28 -16.13 -15.02
CA ALA A 116 19.40 -15.03 -14.66
C ALA A 116 20.02 -14.15 -13.57
N VAL A 117 20.08 -12.84 -13.83
CA VAL A 117 20.62 -11.87 -12.90
C VAL A 117 19.72 -11.79 -11.67
N ILE A 118 20.27 -12.09 -10.49
CA ILE A 118 19.58 -11.90 -9.22
C ILE A 118 19.38 -10.40 -9.00
N PRO A 119 18.14 -9.91 -8.89
CA PRO A 119 17.91 -8.49 -8.69
C PRO A 119 18.42 -8.05 -7.31
N PRO A 120 18.84 -6.78 -7.13
CA PRO A 120 19.25 -6.28 -5.83
C PRO A 120 18.18 -6.49 -4.75
N PRO A 121 18.55 -6.60 -3.46
CA PRO A 121 17.59 -6.76 -2.39
C PRO A 121 16.64 -5.55 -2.30
N ARG A 122 15.51 -5.75 -1.61
CA ARG A 122 14.56 -4.67 -1.33
C ARG A 122 15.17 -3.70 -0.32
N LYS A 123 14.79 -2.41 -0.39
CA LYS A 123 15.24 -1.44 0.63
C LYS A 123 14.78 -1.87 2.02
N GLY A 124 15.67 -1.79 3.01
CA GLY A 124 15.41 -2.25 4.39
C GLY A 124 14.24 -1.57 5.13
N LYS A 125 13.70 -0.46 4.58
CA LYS A 125 12.49 0.23 5.09
C LYS A 125 11.16 -0.42 4.70
N PHE A 126 11.22 -1.49 3.91
CA PHE A 126 10.07 -2.22 3.41
C PHE A 126 10.15 -3.68 3.86
N LYS A 127 9.12 -4.11 4.59
CA LYS A 127 8.95 -5.50 5.01
C LYS A 127 7.45 -5.80 5.03
N PRO A 128 6.97 -6.83 4.29
CA PRO A 128 5.57 -7.20 4.33
C PRO A 128 5.16 -7.60 5.74
N ALA A 129 3.93 -7.25 6.13
CA ALA A 129 3.37 -7.68 7.40
C ALA A 129 3.31 -9.22 7.45
N LYS A 130 3.34 -9.80 8.64
CA LYS A 130 3.12 -11.23 8.83
C LYS A 130 2.12 -11.43 9.96
N VAL A 131 0.93 -11.91 9.63
CA VAL A 131 -0.06 -12.30 10.64
C VAL A 131 0.44 -13.57 11.31
N LEU A 132 0.59 -13.51 12.63
CA LEU A 132 1.03 -14.63 13.47
C LEU A 132 -0.17 -15.41 14.04
N GLY A 133 -1.31 -14.74 14.20
CA GLY A 133 -2.54 -15.35 14.66
C GLY A 133 -3.64 -14.32 14.91
N GLU A 134 -4.86 -14.84 15.07
CA GLU A 134 -6.04 -14.08 15.44
C GLU A 134 -6.84 -14.91 16.45
N ALA A 135 -7.21 -14.30 17.58
CA ALA A 135 -8.06 -14.90 18.59
C ALA A 135 -8.86 -13.81 19.30
N ASP A 136 -10.16 -14.05 19.55
CA ASP A 136 -11.04 -13.17 20.33
C ASP A 136 -11.01 -11.67 19.90
N GLY A 137 -10.94 -11.42 18.59
CA GLY A 137 -10.89 -10.06 18.04
C GLY A 137 -9.54 -9.34 18.24
N VAL A 138 -8.49 -10.10 18.55
CA VAL A 138 -7.12 -9.63 18.72
C VAL A 138 -6.22 -10.26 17.64
N LEU A 139 -5.53 -9.42 16.87
CA LEU A 139 -4.53 -9.88 15.90
C LEU A 139 -3.12 -9.74 16.46
N SER A 140 -2.28 -10.74 16.22
CA SER A 140 -0.84 -10.66 16.42
C SER A 140 -0.14 -10.55 15.06
N VAL A 141 0.66 -9.50 14.88
CA VAL A 141 1.24 -9.12 13.58
C VAL A 141 2.72 -8.81 13.74
N ALA A 142 3.58 -9.56 13.08
CA ALA A 142 5.00 -9.25 12.95
C ALA A 142 5.26 -8.30 11.77
N ASN A 143 6.46 -7.72 11.75
CA ASN A 143 6.97 -6.83 10.72
C ASN A 143 6.21 -5.49 10.65
N MET A 144 5.75 -4.98 11.79
CA MET A 144 5.26 -3.61 11.90
C MET A 144 6.44 -2.65 11.97
N ARG A 145 6.49 -1.61 11.14
CA ARG A 145 7.53 -0.58 11.26
C ARG A 145 7.22 0.30 12.47
N TRP A 146 8.16 0.41 13.39
CA TRP A 146 7.93 1.03 14.70
C TRP A 146 8.95 2.10 15.01
N LEU A 147 8.49 3.28 15.43
CA LEU A 147 9.31 4.37 15.93
C LEU A 147 8.81 4.83 17.30
N GLY A 148 9.72 5.16 18.21
CA GLY A 148 9.35 5.73 19.51
C GLY A 148 9.08 7.24 19.42
N PRO A 149 8.26 7.82 20.33
CA PRO A 149 7.94 9.25 20.32
C PRO A 149 9.15 10.16 20.59
N GLU A 150 10.21 9.62 21.19
CA GLU A 150 11.46 10.34 21.51
C GLU A 150 12.53 10.24 20.41
N ALA A 151 12.20 9.67 19.25
CA ALA A 151 13.17 9.51 18.17
C ALA A 151 13.65 10.86 17.61
N GLN A 152 14.96 11.00 17.41
CA GLN A 152 15.58 12.21 16.86
C GLN A 152 15.85 12.12 15.35
N SER A 153 15.77 10.92 14.81
CA SER A 153 16.02 10.55 13.41
C SER A 153 15.03 9.46 13.01
N HIS A 154 14.91 9.19 11.71
CA HIS A 154 14.03 8.12 11.21
C HIS A 154 14.65 6.72 11.34
N ASP A 155 15.16 6.41 12.53
CA ASP A 155 15.78 5.13 12.87
C ASP A 155 14.74 4.21 13.52
N PHE A 156 13.87 3.63 12.68
CA PHE A 156 12.82 2.72 13.09
C PHE A 156 13.34 1.30 13.37
N SER A 157 12.52 0.50 14.05
CA SER A 157 12.70 -0.95 14.20
C SER A 157 11.52 -1.73 13.61
N TRP A 158 11.66 -3.05 13.51
CA TRP A 158 10.59 -3.96 13.12
C TRP A 158 10.05 -4.66 14.37
N ALA A 159 8.79 -4.41 14.70
CA ALA A 159 8.15 -4.94 15.89
C ALA A 159 7.13 -6.04 15.56
N THR A 160 6.84 -6.86 16.57
CA THR A 160 5.59 -7.63 16.61
C THR A 160 4.59 -6.84 17.45
N ALA A 161 3.37 -6.70 16.97
CA ALA A 161 2.33 -5.95 17.65
C ALA A 161 1.03 -6.72 17.79
N THR A 162 0.27 -6.34 18.80
CA THR A 162 -1.06 -6.84 19.12
C THR A 162 -2.07 -5.74 18.81
N ILE A 163 -3.10 -6.06 18.05
CA ILE A 163 -4.16 -5.15 17.61
C ILE A 163 -5.48 -5.64 18.19
N HIS A 164 -6.02 -4.91 19.16
CA HIS A 164 -7.33 -5.21 19.74
C HIS A 164 -8.41 -4.49 18.94
N LEU A 165 -9.05 -5.20 18.00
CA LEU A 165 -10.04 -4.59 17.10
C LEU A 165 -11.19 -3.94 17.88
N GLY A 166 -11.63 -4.54 18.99
CA GLY A 166 -12.68 -4.00 19.85
C GLY A 166 -12.40 -2.60 20.41
N LEU A 167 -11.13 -2.18 20.43
CA LEU A 167 -10.67 -0.85 20.87
C LEU A 167 -10.41 0.12 19.71
N LEU A 168 -10.76 -0.24 18.48
CA LEU A 168 -10.73 0.71 17.35
C LEU A 168 -11.57 1.93 17.75
N LYS A 169 -11.11 3.14 17.43
CA LYS A 169 -11.81 4.38 17.74
C LYS A 169 -12.33 5.03 16.46
N GLU A 170 -11.43 5.27 15.51
CA GLU A 170 -11.75 5.91 14.24
C GLU A 170 -10.79 5.45 13.14
N ILE A 171 -11.23 5.53 11.89
CA ILE A 171 -10.38 5.36 10.71
C ILE A 171 -10.35 6.68 9.96
N TYR A 172 -9.16 7.13 9.60
CA TYR A 172 -8.97 8.34 8.81
C TYR A 172 -8.39 8.02 7.46
N PHE A 173 -8.96 8.62 6.41
CA PHE A 173 -8.22 8.84 5.17
C PHE A 173 -7.26 10.01 5.39
N VAL A 174 -5.99 9.82 5.04
CA VAL A 174 -4.94 10.80 5.32
C VAL A 174 -4.24 11.19 4.04
N THR A 175 -4.16 12.49 3.76
CA THR A 175 -3.33 13.00 2.65
C THR A 175 -2.02 13.54 3.19
N LYS A 176 -0.88 13.06 2.68
CA LYS A 176 0.43 13.65 2.94
C LYS A 176 0.75 14.68 1.87
N VAL A 177 1.00 15.90 2.31
CA VAL A 177 1.23 17.06 1.45
C VAL A 177 2.64 17.58 1.67
N GLN A 178 3.34 17.81 0.57
CA GLN A 178 4.70 18.34 0.56
C GLN A 178 4.67 19.81 0.13
N PRO A 179 5.59 20.65 0.63
CA PRO A 179 5.77 22.01 0.10
C PRO A 179 5.99 21.96 -1.44
N PRO A 180 5.33 22.82 -2.24
CA PRO A 180 4.51 23.99 -1.89
C PRO A 180 2.99 23.74 -1.73
N GLY A 181 2.54 22.49 -1.54
CA GLY A 181 1.11 22.14 -1.47
C GLY A 181 0.70 20.91 -2.28
N ILE A 182 1.66 20.13 -2.76
CA ILE A 182 1.40 18.98 -3.61
C ILE A 182 1.18 17.76 -2.71
N ALA A 183 -0.04 17.22 -2.71
CA ALA A 183 -0.31 15.97 -2.03
C ALA A 183 0.19 14.82 -2.89
N GLY A 184 1.37 14.30 -2.55
CA GLY A 184 2.05 13.24 -3.31
C GLY A 184 1.81 11.84 -2.78
N HIS A 185 1.07 11.69 -1.67
CA HIS A 185 0.75 10.38 -1.10
C HIS A 185 -0.53 10.39 -0.26
N SER A 186 -1.20 9.24 -0.17
CA SER A 186 -2.38 9.02 0.67
C SER A 186 -2.18 7.78 1.54
N LEU A 187 -2.80 7.77 2.73
CA LEU A 187 -2.77 6.67 3.69
C LEU A 187 -4.14 6.43 4.33
N LEU A 188 -4.26 5.29 5.01
CA LEU A 188 -5.30 5.08 6.02
C LEU A 188 -4.66 5.02 7.39
N PHE A 189 -5.22 5.73 8.36
CA PHE A 189 -4.83 5.67 9.77
C PHE A 189 -5.95 5.02 10.58
N TYR A 190 -5.59 4.01 11.37
CA TYR A 190 -6.49 3.30 12.27
C TYR A 190 -6.17 3.75 13.69
N GLU A 191 -6.99 4.65 14.25
CA GLU A 191 -6.83 5.14 15.61
C GLU A 191 -7.52 4.17 16.58
N PHE A 192 -6.87 3.91 17.71
CA PHE A 192 -7.37 3.06 18.78
C PHE A 192 -7.45 3.82 20.10
N GLU A 193 -8.33 3.35 20.99
CA GLU A 193 -8.29 3.71 22.40
C GLU A 193 -7.02 3.17 23.07
N ASP A 194 -6.69 3.67 24.28
CA ASP A 194 -5.51 3.21 25.02
C ASP A 194 -5.52 1.68 25.20
N GLY A 195 -4.37 1.05 24.93
CA GLY A 195 -4.21 -0.40 24.94
C GLY A 195 -4.70 -1.12 23.68
N GLY A 196 -5.27 -0.41 22.69
CA GLY A 196 -5.75 -1.03 21.46
C GLY A 196 -4.64 -1.45 20.47
N PHE A 197 -3.47 -0.81 20.56
CA PHE A 197 -2.32 -1.13 19.72
C PHE A 197 -1.01 -1.07 20.52
N ILE A 198 -0.43 -2.25 20.76
CA ILE A 198 0.72 -2.43 21.65
C ILE A 198 1.73 -3.36 20.98
N ASP A 199 3.02 -3.05 21.05
CA ASP A 199 4.05 -3.96 20.58
C ASP A 199 4.45 -5.03 21.62
N SER A 200 5.32 -5.95 21.21
CA SER A 200 5.83 -7.03 22.07
C SER A 200 6.70 -6.57 23.24
N GLU A 201 7.16 -5.31 23.24
CA GLU A 201 7.91 -4.69 24.33
C GLU A 201 6.98 -3.91 25.29
N GLY A 202 5.67 -3.93 25.06
CA GLY A 202 4.68 -3.20 25.86
C GLY A 202 4.58 -1.72 25.50
N ARG A 203 5.23 -1.27 24.42
CA ARG A 203 5.13 0.11 23.93
C ARG A 203 3.79 0.29 23.26
N LYS A 204 3.06 1.32 23.69
CA LYS A 204 1.76 1.67 23.13
C LYS A 204 1.91 2.70 22.02
N SER A 205 1.00 2.66 21.06
CA SER A 205 0.86 3.70 20.04
C SER A 205 -0.62 4.02 19.83
N LYS A 206 -0.93 5.22 19.34
CA LYS A 206 -2.30 5.64 19.00
C LYS A 206 -2.95 4.76 17.94
N GLY A 207 -2.14 4.01 17.19
CA GLY A 207 -2.63 3.14 16.15
C GLY A 207 -1.61 2.91 15.06
N PHE A 208 -2.09 2.47 13.90
CA PHE A 208 -1.22 2.16 12.77
C PHE A 208 -1.69 2.81 11.48
N PHE A 209 -0.73 3.08 10.60
CA PHE A 209 -0.97 3.48 9.22
C PHE A 209 -0.89 2.27 8.29
N LEU A 210 -1.78 2.23 7.30
CA LEU A 210 -1.57 1.50 6.06
C LEU A 210 -1.02 2.47 5.02
N SER A 211 0.16 2.16 4.50
CA SER A 211 0.77 2.83 3.35
C SER A 211 0.97 1.85 2.21
N VAL A 212 0.43 2.15 1.03
CA VAL A 212 0.64 1.32 -0.16
C VAL A 212 1.70 1.98 -1.02
N GLU A 213 2.85 1.31 -1.15
CA GLU A 213 4.09 1.92 -1.63
C GLU A 213 4.66 1.16 -2.82
N ALA A 214 5.45 1.85 -3.64
CA ALA A 214 6.33 1.21 -4.60
C ALA A 214 7.44 0.45 -3.86
N TYR A 215 7.48 -0.88 -4.01
CA TYR A 215 8.39 -1.78 -3.31
C TYR A 215 9.79 -1.78 -3.95
N ALA A 216 10.48 -0.64 -3.82
CA ALA A 216 11.74 -0.38 -4.48
C ALA A 216 12.90 -1.23 -3.93
N ARG A 217 13.84 -1.56 -4.82
CA ARG A 217 15.11 -2.23 -4.51
C ARG A 217 16.20 -1.25 -4.08
N GLU A 218 17.28 -1.75 -3.49
CA GLU A 218 18.47 -0.96 -3.22
C GLU A 218 19.03 -0.35 -4.52
N GLY A 219 19.52 0.89 -4.45
CA GLY A 219 19.93 1.67 -5.61
C GLY A 219 18.78 2.19 -6.50
N GLN A 220 17.54 1.74 -6.30
CA GLN A 220 16.41 2.16 -7.11
C GLN A 220 15.73 3.40 -6.50
N SER A 221 15.78 4.55 -7.18
CA SER A 221 15.01 5.74 -6.79
C SER A 221 13.54 5.60 -7.21
N TYR A 222 12.64 6.21 -6.45
CA TYR A 222 11.25 6.34 -6.86
C TYR A 222 11.15 7.38 -7.98
N SER A 223 10.32 7.11 -8.98
CA SER A 223 9.91 8.05 -10.01
C SER A 223 8.46 7.72 -10.38
N LEU A 224 7.64 8.75 -10.44
CA LEU A 224 6.24 8.61 -10.80
C LEU A 224 6.07 8.13 -12.25
N LEU A 225 6.92 8.61 -13.16
CA LEU A 225 6.96 8.17 -14.56
C LEU A 225 7.41 6.71 -14.68
N ALA A 226 8.38 6.28 -13.87
CA ALA A 226 8.78 4.88 -13.80
C ALA A 226 7.63 3.98 -13.31
N GLY A 227 6.73 4.49 -12.48
CA GLY A 227 5.54 3.77 -12.03
C GLY A 227 4.48 3.54 -13.12
N PHE A 228 4.56 4.14 -14.31
CA PHE A 228 3.74 3.72 -15.47
C PHE A 228 4.30 2.47 -16.16
N LYS A 229 5.53 2.08 -15.83
CA LYS A 229 6.18 0.87 -16.31
C LYS A 229 6.18 -0.18 -15.18
N LYS A 230 6.48 -1.41 -15.56
CA LYS A 230 6.72 -2.53 -14.63
C LYS A 230 8.10 -2.38 -14.00
N THR A 231 8.28 -1.32 -13.21
CA THR A 231 9.56 -0.97 -12.58
C THR A 231 9.57 -1.28 -11.09
N TYR A 232 8.41 -1.15 -10.43
CA TYR A 232 8.28 -1.42 -9.01
C TYR A 232 7.21 -2.48 -8.78
N ASN A 233 7.50 -3.41 -7.89
CA ASN A 233 6.42 -4.17 -7.25
C ASN A 233 5.69 -3.27 -6.25
N ILE A 234 4.64 -3.80 -5.63
CA ILE A 234 3.86 -3.10 -4.62
C ILE A 234 4.07 -3.71 -3.23
N ILE A 235 4.00 -2.88 -2.20
CA ILE A 235 3.95 -3.34 -0.80
C ILE A 235 2.87 -2.58 -0.05
N TRP A 236 2.13 -3.31 0.78
CA TRP A 236 1.22 -2.75 1.76
C TRP A 236 1.95 -2.73 3.11
N LEU A 237 2.51 -1.58 3.43
CA LEU A 237 3.33 -1.38 4.61
C LEU A 237 2.46 -0.95 5.79
N LEU A 238 2.66 -1.62 6.92
CA LEU A 238 2.07 -1.22 8.20
C LEU A 238 3.11 -0.57 9.10
N THR A 239 2.77 0.59 9.65
CA THR A 239 3.65 1.36 10.55
C THR A 239 2.87 1.87 11.74
N ASN A 240 3.51 2.12 12.89
CA ASN A 240 2.84 2.82 13.98
C ASN A 240 2.64 4.32 13.66
N PHE A 241 1.85 4.99 14.51
CA PHE A 241 1.52 6.40 14.35
C PHE A 241 2.78 7.28 14.35
N GLU A 242 3.66 7.07 15.31
CA GLU A 242 4.88 7.85 15.54
C GLU A 242 5.82 7.78 14.33
N ASP A 243 6.02 6.58 13.74
CA ASP A 243 6.86 6.40 12.56
C ASP A 243 6.42 7.30 11.41
N TYR A 244 5.14 7.24 11.03
CA TYR A 244 4.68 7.97 9.86
C TYR A 244 4.51 9.46 10.15
N ALA A 245 3.98 9.81 11.33
CA ALA A 245 3.76 11.21 11.69
C ALA A 245 5.06 11.99 11.84
N MET A 246 6.07 11.40 12.50
CA MET A 246 7.38 12.04 12.64
C MET A 246 8.14 12.02 11.31
N GLN A 247 8.06 10.93 10.52
CA GLN A 247 8.63 10.93 9.17
C GLN A 247 8.08 12.07 8.32
N ALA A 248 6.76 12.28 8.32
CA ALA A 248 6.13 13.34 7.54
C ALA A 248 6.49 14.72 8.09
N ALA A 249 6.17 14.99 9.35
CA ALA A 249 6.27 16.32 9.94
C ALA A 249 7.71 16.64 10.38
N ALA A 250 8.29 15.84 11.27
CA ALA A 250 9.57 16.18 11.91
C ALA A 250 10.79 16.01 10.99
N PHE A 251 10.77 15.04 10.08
CA PHE A 251 11.95 14.65 9.29
C PHE A 251 11.88 15.02 7.82
N SER A 252 10.77 15.57 7.34
CA SER A 252 10.57 15.87 5.91
C SER A 252 9.75 17.13 5.63
N ASP A 253 9.44 17.94 6.65
CA ASP A 253 8.70 19.21 6.51
C ASP A 253 7.37 19.10 5.73
N ASN A 254 6.74 17.92 5.79
CA ASN A 254 5.43 17.66 5.18
C ASN A 254 4.32 17.88 6.22
N TRP A 255 3.09 17.98 5.74
CA TRP A 255 1.91 17.95 6.60
C TRP A 255 0.93 16.86 6.19
N MET A 256 0.08 16.47 7.13
CA MET A 256 -0.91 15.43 6.96
C MET A 256 -2.29 15.97 7.31
N ASN A 257 -3.28 15.74 6.45
CA ASN A 257 -4.68 16.10 6.71
C ASN A 257 -5.50 14.84 6.95
N PHE A 258 -6.27 14.81 8.03
CA PHE A 258 -7.04 13.66 8.47
C PHE A 258 -8.53 13.86 8.20
N TYR A 259 -9.15 12.92 7.52
CA TYR A 259 -10.56 12.93 7.14
C TYR A 259 -11.24 11.67 7.70
N PRO A 260 -12.19 11.79 8.64
CA PRO A 260 -12.78 10.62 9.31
C PRO A 260 -13.66 9.82 8.34
N LEU A 261 -13.65 8.50 8.48
CA LEU A 261 -14.45 7.59 7.68
C LEU A 261 -15.88 7.51 8.20
N LEU A 262 -16.86 7.69 7.32
CA LEU A 262 -18.29 7.64 7.60
C LEU A 262 -18.87 6.24 7.33
N ALA A 263 -18.37 5.27 8.10
CA ALA A 263 -18.88 3.90 8.17
C ALA A 263 -19.40 3.59 9.57
N ASP A 264 -20.24 2.57 9.69
CA ASP A 264 -20.69 2.09 11.00
C ASP A 264 -19.57 1.31 11.74
N ARG A 265 -19.85 0.94 12.99
CA ARG A 265 -18.88 0.24 13.83
C ARG A 265 -18.42 -1.07 13.21
N GLU A 266 -19.37 -1.87 12.73
CA GLU A 266 -19.11 -3.19 12.16
C GLU A 266 -18.22 -3.10 10.93
N GLY A 267 -18.53 -2.20 10.00
CA GLY A 267 -17.75 -1.94 8.80
C GLY A 267 -16.33 -1.47 9.11
N LYS A 268 -16.16 -0.57 10.10
CA LYS A 268 -14.82 -0.13 10.54
C LYS A 268 -13.99 -1.28 11.11
N LEU A 269 -14.59 -2.12 11.96
CA LEU A 269 -13.90 -3.30 12.53
C LEU A 269 -13.49 -4.29 11.44
N LYS A 270 -14.39 -4.57 10.50
CA LYS A 270 -14.10 -5.43 9.34
C LYS A 270 -12.96 -4.88 8.50
N MET A 271 -13.00 -3.59 8.15
CA MET A 271 -11.96 -2.94 7.36
C MET A 271 -10.59 -2.93 8.04
N ALA A 272 -10.54 -2.72 9.37
CA ALA A 272 -9.31 -2.78 10.13
C ALA A 272 -8.69 -4.19 10.11
N ARG A 273 -9.52 -5.22 10.31
CA ARG A 273 -9.10 -6.62 10.19
C ARG A 273 -8.58 -6.94 8.79
N ASP A 274 -9.40 -6.66 7.77
CA ASP A 274 -9.08 -6.98 6.38
C ASP A 274 -7.81 -6.26 5.90
N THR A 275 -7.58 -5.02 6.36
CA THR A 275 -6.34 -4.28 6.06
C THR A 275 -5.10 -5.04 6.52
N VAL A 276 -5.12 -5.56 7.74
CA VAL A 276 -3.99 -6.28 8.31
C VAL A 276 -3.76 -7.59 7.55
N LEU A 277 -4.82 -8.31 7.21
CA LEU A 277 -4.74 -9.55 6.43
C LEU A 277 -4.21 -9.29 5.02
N LEU A 278 -4.74 -8.28 4.33
CA LEU A 278 -4.33 -7.92 2.97
C LEU A 278 -2.91 -7.34 2.91
N ALA A 279 -2.44 -6.71 3.98
CA ALA A 279 -1.07 -6.26 4.12
C ALA A 279 -0.07 -7.41 4.32
N ALA A 280 -0.54 -8.58 4.75
CA ALA A 280 0.27 -9.78 4.93
C ALA A 280 0.29 -10.71 3.72
N VAL A 281 -0.49 -10.41 2.67
CA VAL A 281 -0.47 -11.14 1.40
C VAL A 281 0.92 -11.01 0.77
N ASN A 282 1.44 -12.10 0.21
CA ASN A 282 2.63 -12.04 -0.63
C ASN A 282 2.27 -11.38 -1.97
N ARG A 283 2.83 -10.19 -2.19
CA ARG A 283 2.62 -9.32 -3.37
C ARG A 283 3.89 -9.15 -4.21
N GLU A 284 4.89 -10.02 -4.05
CA GLU A 284 6.18 -9.89 -4.75
C GLU A 284 6.05 -9.95 -6.28
N ASP A 285 5.01 -10.60 -6.78
CA ASP A 285 4.70 -10.72 -8.22
C ASP A 285 3.71 -9.66 -8.73
N GLU A 286 3.20 -8.82 -7.83
CA GLU A 286 2.26 -7.74 -8.14
C GLU A 286 3.00 -6.46 -8.50
N TRP A 287 2.55 -5.82 -9.58
CA TRP A 287 3.17 -4.59 -10.09
C TRP A 287 2.43 -3.35 -9.60
N TYR A 288 3.20 -2.40 -9.07
CA TYR A 288 2.71 -1.05 -8.82
C TYR A 288 2.46 -0.34 -10.15
N HIS A 289 1.36 0.42 -10.24
CA HIS A 289 1.09 1.28 -11.37
C HIS A 289 0.59 2.64 -10.92
N SER A 290 1.20 3.73 -11.39
CA SER A 290 0.96 5.11 -10.92
C SER A 290 -0.51 5.56 -10.97
N THR A 291 -1.34 4.96 -11.82
CA THR A 291 -2.80 5.26 -11.89
C THR A 291 -3.72 4.10 -11.54
N ARG A 292 -3.28 2.84 -11.58
CA ARG A 292 -4.17 1.67 -11.53
C ARG A 292 -4.03 0.89 -10.23
N ASN A 293 -2.80 0.56 -9.86
CA ASN A 293 -2.46 -0.16 -8.64
C ASN A 293 -1.49 0.70 -7.81
N ASN A 294 -2.03 1.74 -7.18
CA ASN A 294 -1.30 2.75 -6.43
C ASN A 294 -1.88 2.95 -5.02
N CYS A 295 -1.34 3.90 -4.26
CA CYS A 295 -1.85 4.22 -2.93
C CYS A 295 -3.34 4.55 -2.95
N THR A 296 -3.77 5.56 -3.70
CA THR A 296 -5.16 6.00 -3.73
C THR A 296 -6.17 4.88 -4.01
N ASN A 297 -5.97 4.10 -5.08
CA ASN A 297 -6.96 3.09 -5.48
C ASN A 297 -7.08 1.98 -4.45
N ASN A 298 -5.95 1.51 -3.93
CA ASN A 298 -5.93 0.48 -2.90
C ASN A 298 -6.60 0.96 -1.59
N LEU A 299 -6.48 2.24 -1.23
CA LEU A 299 -7.20 2.77 -0.06
C LEU A 299 -8.70 2.87 -0.31
N VAL A 300 -9.14 3.20 -1.52
CA VAL A 300 -10.58 3.19 -1.86
C VAL A 300 -11.14 1.77 -1.85
N THR A 301 -10.38 0.79 -2.35
CA THR A 301 -10.69 -0.64 -2.18
C THR A 301 -10.89 -0.96 -0.70
N MET A 302 -9.94 -0.58 0.17
CA MET A 302 -10.09 -0.82 1.61
C MET A 302 -11.31 -0.11 2.22
N ILE A 303 -11.59 1.13 1.82
CA ILE A 303 -12.79 1.84 2.27
C ILE A 303 -14.06 1.06 1.89
N ASN A 304 -14.12 0.47 0.69
CA ASN A 304 -15.27 -0.34 0.28
C ASN A 304 -15.50 -1.58 1.16
N HIS A 305 -14.48 -2.10 1.85
CA HIS A 305 -14.67 -3.19 2.82
C HIS A 305 -15.48 -2.76 4.05
N SER A 306 -15.51 -1.46 4.36
CA SER A 306 -16.29 -0.90 5.47
C SER A 306 -17.72 -0.51 5.10
N LEU A 307 -18.07 -0.54 3.82
CA LEU A 307 -19.33 0.00 3.31
C LEU A 307 -20.28 -1.12 2.85
N PRO A 308 -21.60 -0.96 3.06
CA PRO A 308 -22.59 -1.81 2.42
C PRO A 308 -22.52 -1.64 0.89
N GLU A 309 -22.95 -2.66 0.16
CA GLU A 309 -22.76 -2.78 -1.29
C GLU A 309 -23.28 -1.57 -2.09
N ASP A 310 -24.43 -1.04 -1.69
CA ASP A 310 -25.09 0.12 -2.31
C ASP A 310 -24.34 1.45 -2.10
N ARG A 311 -23.50 1.53 -1.06
CA ARG A 311 -22.66 2.70 -0.74
C ARG A 311 -21.22 2.57 -1.24
N ARG A 312 -20.82 1.41 -1.76
CA ARG A 312 -19.46 1.20 -2.26
C ARG A 312 -19.14 2.17 -3.39
N VAL A 313 -17.91 2.69 -3.37
CA VAL A 313 -17.34 3.51 -4.42
C VAL A 313 -17.03 2.61 -5.61
N LYS A 314 -17.82 2.73 -6.69
CA LYS A 314 -17.65 1.95 -7.92
C LYS A 314 -16.45 2.44 -8.74
N MET A 315 -15.29 1.84 -8.50
CA MET A 315 -14.01 2.20 -9.15
C MET A 315 -14.09 2.18 -10.68
N TRP A 316 -14.78 1.20 -11.27
CA TRP A 316 -14.86 0.98 -12.73
C TRP A 316 -15.89 1.85 -13.44
N THR A 317 -16.91 2.36 -12.74
CA THR A 317 -17.90 3.26 -13.36
C THR A 317 -17.36 4.66 -13.63
N ILE A 318 -16.14 4.93 -13.16
CA ILE A 318 -15.45 6.19 -13.40
C ILE A 318 -14.06 5.84 -13.96
N PRO A 319 -13.91 5.69 -15.28
CA PRO A 319 -12.62 5.43 -15.95
C PRO A 319 -11.52 6.35 -15.49
N HIS A 320 -11.90 7.60 -15.20
CA HIS A 320 -10.98 8.59 -14.69
C HIS A 320 -10.39 8.15 -13.35
N LEU A 321 -11.10 7.48 -12.46
CA LEU A 321 -10.51 7.06 -11.18
C LEU A 321 -9.45 5.96 -11.32
N ILE A 322 -9.48 5.12 -12.35
CA ILE A 322 -8.45 4.08 -12.60
C ILE A 322 -7.38 4.55 -13.60
N TYR A 323 -7.70 5.49 -14.50
CA TYR A 323 -6.84 5.87 -15.63
C TYR A 323 -6.49 7.36 -15.69
N ASN A 324 -7.15 8.22 -14.90
CA ASN A 324 -6.84 9.64 -14.81
C ASN A 324 -5.98 9.90 -13.58
N PHE A 325 -4.73 10.25 -13.85
CA PHE A 325 -3.75 10.66 -12.85
C PHE A 325 -4.32 11.71 -11.87
N TYR A 326 -5.01 12.74 -12.35
CA TYR A 326 -5.62 13.81 -11.55
C TYR A 326 -6.80 13.37 -10.68
N ALA A 327 -7.48 12.28 -11.03
CA ALA A 327 -8.54 11.72 -10.18
C ALA A 327 -7.94 10.79 -9.10
N THR A 328 -6.78 10.19 -9.40
CA THR A 328 -5.99 9.41 -8.43
C THR A 328 -5.04 10.25 -7.59
N THR A 329 -4.91 11.55 -7.88
CA THR A 329 -4.03 12.41 -7.08
C THR A 329 -4.66 12.63 -5.71
N PRO A 330 -3.87 12.47 -4.64
CA PRO A 330 -4.31 12.63 -3.25
C PRO A 330 -5.14 13.88 -2.90
N PRO A 331 -4.95 15.09 -3.50
CA PRO A 331 -5.72 16.28 -3.10
C PRO A 331 -7.22 16.20 -3.42
N MET A 332 -7.61 15.53 -4.50
CA MET A 332 -8.99 15.54 -5.00
C MET A 332 -9.88 14.47 -4.35
N VAL A 333 -9.25 13.40 -3.86
CA VAL A 333 -9.92 12.21 -3.32
C VAL A 333 -10.79 12.55 -2.10
N PRO A 334 -10.33 13.32 -1.09
CA PRO A 334 -11.19 13.67 0.04
C PRO A 334 -12.46 14.41 -0.36
N GLY A 335 -12.37 15.36 -1.30
CA GLY A 335 -13.53 16.11 -1.78
C GLY A 335 -14.53 15.23 -2.53
N TYR A 336 -14.05 14.30 -3.36
CA TYR A 336 -14.91 13.33 -4.05
C TYR A 336 -15.61 12.37 -3.08
N LEU A 337 -14.86 11.74 -2.18
CA LEU A 337 -15.39 10.80 -1.19
C LEU A 337 -16.30 11.51 -0.17
N GLY A 338 -16.01 12.77 0.17
CA GLY A 338 -16.88 13.60 1.00
C GLY A 338 -18.25 13.84 0.35
N ARG A 339 -18.29 14.19 -0.94
CA ARG A 339 -19.56 14.33 -1.69
C ARG A 339 -20.37 13.03 -1.79
N LYS A 340 -19.71 11.87 -1.69
CA LYS A 340 -20.35 10.56 -1.65
C LYS A 340 -20.81 10.15 -0.24
N GLY A 341 -20.59 10.99 0.77
CA GLY A 341 -20.90 10.67 2.17
C GLY A 341 -20.07 9.53 2.72
N VAL A 342 -18.86 9.35 2.20
CA VAL A 342 -17.91 8.32 2.63
C VAL A 342 -16.90 8.88 3.62
N LEU A 343 -16.47 10.14 3.44
CA LEU A 343 -15.59 10.84 4.37
C LEU A 343 -16.28 12.06 4.98
N GLY A 344 -15.95 12.37 6.23
CA GLY A 344 -16.32 13.61 6.88
C GLY A 344 -15.43 14.78 6.44
N PRO A 345 -15.72 16.00 6.91
CA PRO A 345 -14.85 17.15 6.71
C PRO A 345 -13.47 16.90 7.34
N LYS A 346 -12.45 17.66 6.91
CA LYS A 346 -11.11 17.61 7.51
C LYS A 346 -11.22 17.82 9.02
N ALA A 347 -10.80 16.84 9.82
CA ALA A 347 -10.88 16.90 11.26
C ALA A 347 -9.72 17.71 11.84
N PHE A 348 -8.49 17.43 11.39
CA PHE A 348 -7.29 18.11 11.85
C PHE A 348 -6.13 17.98 10.85
N THR A 349 -5.07 18.75 11.09
CA THR A 349 -3.81 18.72 10.34
C THR A 349 -2.66 18.48 11.31
N ILE A 350 -1.71 17.63 10.91
CA ILE A 350 -0.44 17.44 11.61
C ILE A 350 0.68 18.01 10.74
N ASP A 351 1.51 18.88 11.30
CA ASP A 351 2.66 19.52 10.65
C ASP A 351 3.85 19.67 11.60
N THR A 352 4.91 20.33 11.13
CA THR A 352 6.14 20.59 11.91
C THR A 352 5.89 21.37 13.20
N GLY A 353 4.84 22.18 13.27
CA GLY A 353 4.51 23.04 14.40
C GLY A 353 3.74 22.33 15.50
N ASN A 354 3.00 21.24 15.20
CA ASN A 354 2.10 20.62 16.16
C ASN A 354 2.25 19.10 16.34
N TYR A 355 3.09 18.40 15.56
CA TYR A 355 3.14 16.93 15.62
C TYR A 355 3.41 16.36 17.03
N ARG A 356 4.16 17.08 17.87
CA ARG A 356 4.48 16.67 19.24
C ARG A 356 3.23 16.58 20.12
N ASP A 357 2.22 17.40 19.88
CA ASP A 357 0.95 17.38 20.63
C ASP A 357 0.15 16.10 20.34
N PHE A 358 0.49 15.41 19.24
CA PHE A 358 -0.14 14.16 18.85
C PHE A 358 0.66 12.92 19.26
N LEU A 359 1.89 13.03 19.73
CA LEU A 359 2.66 11.88 20.19
C LEU A 359 2.17 11.42 21.58
N PRO A 360 2.18 10.11 21.89
CA PRO A 360 1.95 9.66 23.25
C PRO A 360 3.06 10.19 24.16
N PRO A 361 2.76 10.44 25.45
CA PRO A 361 3.80 10.80 26.41
C PRO A 361 4.84 9.68 26.49
N PRO A 362 6.11 10.00 26.74
CA PRO A 362 7.14 8.99 26.94
C PRO A 362 6.73 8.03 28.06
N ALA A 363 7.01 6.73 27.86
CA ALA A 363 6.76 5.73 28.87
C ALA A 363 7.46 6.12 30.18
N ALA A 364 6.73 6.04 31.30
CA ALA A 364 7.34 6.22 32.62
C ALA A 364 8.43 5.16 32.79
N ARG A 365 9.67 5.62 33.02
CA ARG A 365 10.84 4.76 33.19
C ARG A 365 10.84 4.02 34.50
#